data_AF-A0AAD5SKY0-F1
#
_entry.id   AF-A0AAD5SKY0-F1
#
_cell.length_a   1.000
_cell.length_b   1.000
_cell.length_c   1.000
_cell.angle_alpha   90.00
_cell.angle_beta   90.00
_cell.angle_gamma   90.00
#
_symmetry.space_group_name_H-M   'P 1'
#
loop_
_entity.id
_entity.type
_entity.pdbx_description
1 polymer ?
#
loop_
_entity_poly.entity_id
_entity_poly.type
_entity_poly.pdbx_seq_one_letter_code
_entity_poly.pdbx_strand_id
1 'polypeptide(L)'
;MRLTEIIRNTFLALLFALPALAQSFTNPVLWEDLADLDIFRVGDVYYYSASTMHYSPGAPVLRSYDLVNWEYIGHSVPVLDWSSKYSMQNGQRAYVKGIWASTMRYRQSNGLFYWIGCIEFGTTYVYTAPSAAGPWSKKSSINNCYYDAGLLIDSDNTMYVAYGGTTISVAQLSADGLSQVRTQVVFTSPSSIGTLEGARFYKINGAYYIFLTRPANGQYILRATSPWGPYAVKQVLLNMGSPISGGGVPHQGGLVETQAGKCYPLTPRPLASPTGTDRFSGTALSHQWEWNHNPDTTAFTVNNGLTLRTASITNDLYGARNTLTHRILGPTSSATIYLNIANMRDGDRAGLALLRDTSAWIGVQNLALAPNPAEQT
;
A
#
# COMPACT_ATOMS: atom_id res chain seq x y z
N MET A 1 -76.57 -29.39 3.00
CA MET A 1 -77.35 -28.19 2.60
C MET A 1 -77.63 -27.44 3.91
N ARG A 2 -77.05 -26.29 4.28
CA ARG A 2 -76.56 -25.06 3.61
C ARG A 2 -75.34 -24.56 4.43
N LEU A 3 -74.17 -24.20 3.89
CA LEU A 3 -73.73 -22.98 3.17
C LEU A 3 -74.07 -21.64 3.88
N THR A 4 -73.12 -20.68 3.82
CA THR A 4 -73.03 -19.28 4.34
C THR A 4 -72.59 -19.13 5.81
N GLU A 5 -71.54 -18.42 6.24
CA GLU A 5 -70.58 -17.45 5.66
C GLU A 5 -69.35 -17.36 6.60
N ILE A 6 -68.13 -17.46 6.08
CA ILE A 6 -66.88 -17.08 6.77
C ILE A 6 -66.27 -15.95 5.95
N ILE A 7 -66.38 -14.71 6.45
CA ILE A 7 -65.81 -13.53 5.81
C ILE A 7 -64.58 -13.05 6.61
N ARG A 8 -63.44 -13.23 5.95
CA ARG A 8 -62.24 -12.36 5.87
C ARG A 8 -61.61 -11.84 7.17
N ASN A 9 -60.38 -12.29 7.41
CA ASN A 9 -59.24 -11.39 7.63
C ASN A 9 -57.93 -12.11 7.25
N THR A 10 -57.65 -12.17 5.94
CA THR A 10 -56.33 -12.53 5.44
C THR A 10 -55.68 -11.24 4.95
N PHE A 11 -54.83 -10.65 5.79
CA PHE A 11 -53.88 -9.62 5.36
C PHE A 11 -52.86 -10.30 4.44
N LEU A 12 -53.12 -10.26 3.13
CA LEU A 12 -52.14 -10.59 2.11
C LEU A 12 -51.20 -9.38 2.02
N ALA A 13 -50.12 -9.40 2.81
CA ALA A 13 -49.00 -8.49 2.59
C ALA A 13 -48.35 -8.88 1.26
N LEU A 14 -48.72 -8.18 0.18
CA LEU A 14 -47.89 -8.13 -1.02
C LEU A 14 -46.57 -7.49 -0.61
N LEU A 15 -45.56 -8.31 -0.28
CA LEU A 15 -44.18 -7.88 -0.39
C LEU A 15 -43.95 -7.62 -1.88
N PHE A 16 -44.02 -6.35 -2.28
CA PHE A 16 -43.25 -5.90 -3.42
C PHE A 16 -41.79 -6.14 -3.04
N ALA A 17 -41.22 -7.25 -3.52
CA ALA A 17 -39.79 -7.36 -3.68
C ALA A 17 -39.41 -6.27 -4.69
N LEU A 18 -39.15 -5.06 -4.17
CA LEU A 18 -38.41 -4.05 -4.92
C LEU A 18 -37.15 -4.78 -5.39
N PRO A 19 -36.88 -4.83 -6.71
CA PRO A 19 -35.58 -5.29 -7.14
C PRO A 19 -34.58 -4.39 -6.42
N ALA A 20 -33.76 -4.98 -5.54
CA ALA A 20 -32.59 -4.30 -5.04
C ALA A 20 -31.86 -3.85 -6.30
N LEU A 21 -31.85 -2.53 -6.56
CA LEU A 21 -31.12 -1.98 -7.69
C LEU A 21 -29.72 -2.57 -7.58
N ALA A 22 -29.34 -3.40 -8.55
CA ALA A 22 -28.03 -4.01 -8.59
C ALA A 22 -27.03 -2.85 -8.66
N GLN A 23 -26.42 -2.56 -7.52
CA GLN A 23 -25.42 -1.53 -7.41
C GLN A 23 -24.24 -1.92 -8.28
N SER A 24 -23.64 -0.99 -9.01
CA SER A 24 -22.53 -1.26 -9.92
C SER A 24 -21.35 -0.35 -9.62
N PHE A 25 -20.14 -0.84 -9.86
CA PHE A 25 -18.90 -0.08 -9.89
C PHE A 25 -18.14 -0.43 -11.17
N THR A 26 -17.11 0.34 -11.49
CA THR A 26 -16.27 0.10 -12.66
C THR A 26 -14.84 -0.15 -12.20
N ASN A 27 -14.20 -1.16 -12.77
CA ASN A 27 -12.76 -1.35 -12.58
C ASN A 27 -11.96 -0.39 -13.48
N PRO A 28 -10.78 0.08 -13.04
CA PRO A 28 -10.19 -0.20 -11.72
C PRO A 28 -10.86 0.65 -10.62
N VAL A 29 -11.00 0.08 -9.41
CA VAL A 29 -11.58 0.82 -8.26
C VAL A 29 -10.68 1.97 -7.79
N LEU A 30 -9.37 1.85 -8.01
CA LEU A 30 -8.37 2.90 -7.81
C LEU A 30 -7.47 2.94 -9.04
N TRP A 31 -7.29 4.14 -9.61
CA TRP A 31 -6.40 4.34 -10.76
C TRP A 31 -5.13 5.07 -10.35
N GLU A 32 -4.41 4.45 -9.41
CA GLU A 32 -3.18 4.95 -8.77
C GLU A 32 -2.14 3.83 -8.66
N ASP A 33 -0.86 4.19 -8.55
CA ASP A 33 0.22 3.23 -8.36
C ASP A 33 0.32 2.77 -6.90
N LEU A 34 -0.46 1.74 -6.56
CA LEU A 34 -0.48 1.08 -5.25
C LEU A 34 -0.18 -0.41 -5.41
N ALA A 35 1.10 -0.75 -5.56
CA ALA A 35 1.53 -2.13 -5.77
C ALA A 35 1.48 -3.00 -4.50
N ASP A 36 1.60 -4.32 -4.69
CA ASP A 36 1.78 -5.33 -3.65
C ASP A 36 0.75 -5.31 -2.52
N LEU A 37 -0.52 -5.13 -2.85
CA LEU A 37 -1.56 -4.92 -1.83
C LEU A 37 -1.68 -6.07 -0.82
N ASP A 38 -1.88 -5.73 0.45
CA ASP A 38 -2.43 -6.63 1.47
C ASP A 38 -3.74 -6.04 1.98
N ILE A 39 -4.80 -6.85 1.96
CA ILE A 39 -6.17 -6.43 2.22
C ILE A 39 -6.81 -7.30 3.29
N PHE A 40 -7.47 -6.67 4.25
CA PHE A 40 -8.21 -7.34 5.32
C PHE A 40 -9.34 -6.45 5.84
N ARG A 41 -10.21 -7.02 6.68
CA ARG A 41 -11.35 -6.34 7.28
C ARG A 41 -11.29 -6.39 8.81
N VAL A 42 -11.65 -5.29 9.47
CA VAL A 42 -11.92 -5.22 10.91
C VAL A 42 -13.29 -4.58 11.10
N GLY A 43 -14.26 -5.33 11.64
CA GLY A 43 -15.65 -4.89 11.67
C GLY A 43 -16.17 -4.61 10.26
N ASP A 44 -16.65 -3.38 10.03
CA ASP A 44 -17.19 -2.94 8.74
C ASP A 44 -16.16 -2.18 7.87
N VAL A 45 -14.90 -2.12 8.30
CA VAL A 45 -13.84 -1.35 7.62
C VAL A 45 -12.84 -2.28 6.94
N TYR A 46 -12.58 -2.01 5.67
CA TYR A 46 -11.53 -2.62 4.89
C TYR A 46 -10.27 -1.79 4.96
N TYR A 47 -9.12 -2.45 5.11
CA TYR A 47 -7.81 -1.82 5.09
C TYR A 47 -6.98 -2.38 3.94
N TYR A 48 -6.17 -1.51 3.36
CA TYR A 48 -5.25 -1.80 2.28
C TYR A 48 -3.87 -1.27 2.66
N SER A 49 -2.85 -2.11 2.61
CA SER A 49 -1.44 -1.69 2.69
C SER A 49 -0.79 -1.86 1.32
N ALA A 50 0.04 -0.90 0.89
CA ALA A 50 0.80 -0.97 -0.37
C ALA A 50 2.31 -0.96 -0.14
N SER A 51 3.09 -1.30 -1.18
CA SER A 51 4.53 -1.07 -1.22
C SER A 51 4.88 0.33 -1.76
N THR A 52 6.05 0.86 -1.38
CA THR A 52 6.50 2.21 -1.76
C THR A 52 7.99 2.34 -2.02
N MET A 53 8.73 1.24 -2.02
CA MET A 53 10.17 1.24 -2.26
C MET A 53 10.88 2.27 -1.36
N HIS A 54 11.43 3.34 -1.95
CA HIS A 54 12.24 4.37 -1.32
C HIS A 54 11.46 5.64 -0.98
N TYR A 55 10.15 5.68 -1.23
CA TYR A 55 9.32 6.83 -0.87
C TYR A 55 9.03 6.86 0.64
N SER A 56 9.10 8.06 1.24
CA SER A 56 9.02 8.29 2.69
C SER A 56 7.97 9.36 3.03
N PRO A 57 7.01 9.15 3.95
CA PRO A 57 6.80 7.92 4.70
C PRO A 57 6.43 6.76 3.76
N GLY A 58 6.63 5.53 4.24
CA GLY A 58 6.45 4.32 3.45
C GLY A 58 5.30 3.44 3.93
N ALA A 59 4.89 2.48 3.09
CA ALA A 59 3.77 1.57 3.34
C ALA A 59 2.45 2.31 3.64
N PRO A 60 1.84 2.98 2.64
CA PRO A 60 0.60 3.70 2.78
C PRO A 60 -0.51 2.75 3.19
N VAL A 61 -1.37 3.26 4.04
CA VAL A 61 -2.56 2.60 4.57
C VAL A 61 -3.77 3.34 4.05
N LEU A 62 -4.63 2.63 3.33
CA LEU A 62 -5.93 3.13 2.91
C LEU A 62 -7.03 2.40 3.66
N ARG A 63 -8.19 3.06 3.79
CA ARG A 63 -9.42 2.42 4.26
C ARG A 63 -10.56 2.58 3.26
N SER A 64 -11.49 1.63 3.31
CA SER A 64 -12.76 1.66 2.60
C SER A 64 -13.86 1.04 3.45
N TYR A 65 -15.11 1.34 3.11
CA TYR A 65 -16.30 0.72 3.70
C TYR A 65 -17.06 -0.14 2.69
N ASP A 66 -16.68 -0.06 1.41
CA ASP A 66 -17.41 -0.66 0.29
C ASP A 66 -16.50 -1.38 -0.74
N LEU A 67 -15.19 -1.42 -0.50
CA LEU A 67 -14.13 -1.95 -1.37
C LEU A 67 -13.93 -1.18 -2.69
N VAL A 68 -14.66 -0.08 -2.90
CA VAL A 68 -14.65 0.72 -4.14
C VAL A 68 -14.07 2.10 -3.88
N ASN A 69 -14.58 2.82 -2.88
CA ASN A 69 -14.11 4.14 -2.50
C ASN A 69 -13.06 3.99 -1.40
N TRP A 70 -11.83 4.43 -1.67
CA TRP A 70 -10.71 4.35 -0.73
C TRP A 70 -10.14 5.73 -0.40
N GLU A 71 -9.72 5.92 0.85
CA GLU A 71 -9.00 7.10 1.32
C GLU A 71 -7.70 6.72 2.02
N TYR A 72 -6.64 7.50 1.80
CA TYR A 72 -5.39 7.41 2.56
C TYR A 72 -5.63 7.84 4.01
N ILE A 73 -5.19 7.02 4.97
CA ILE A 73 -5.34 7.32 6.40
C ILE A 73 -4.02 7.34 7.18
N GLY A 74 -2.90 6.98 6.56
CA GLY A 74 -1.60 7.00 7.21
C GLY A 74 -0.58 6.12 6.51
N HIS A 75 0.56 5.94 7.16
CA HIS A 75 1.70 5.16 6.65
C HIS A 75 2.28 4.33 7.79
N SER A 76 2.51 3.03 7.51
CA SER A 76 3.02 2.11 8.54
C SER A 76 4.48 2.36 8.91
N VAL A 77 5.24 2.99 8.02
CA VAL A 77 6.66 3.32 8.20
C VAL A 77 6.84 4.84 8.11
N PRO A 78 6.82 5.56 9.25
CA PRO A 78 6.90 7.03 9.23
C PRO A 78 8.23 7.59 8.67
N VAL A 79 9.34 6.87 8.86
CA VAL A 79 10.68 7.22 8.38
C VAL A 79 11.41 5.94 8.00
N LEU A 80 12.13 5.96 6.87
CA LEU A 80 12.91 4.82 6.36
C LEU A 80 14.28 4.74 7.05
N ASP A 81 14.32 4.35 8.32
CA ASP A 81 15.49 4.46 9.20
C ASP A 81 16.36 3.18 9.26
N TRP A 82 16.59 2.56 8.10
CA TRP A 82 17.34 1.30 7.99
C TRP A 82 18.82 1.49 7.61
N SER A 83 19.14 2.57 6.89
CA SER A 83 20.49 2.88 6.42
C SER A 83 20.58 4.33 5.92
N SER A 84 21.78 4.91 5.95
CA SER A 84 22.09 6.28 5.49
C SER A 84 21.66 6.58 4.05
N LYS A 85 21.64 5.57 3.16
CA LYS A 85 21.19 5.71 1.76
C LYS A 85 19.73 6.13 1.63
N TYR A 86 18.87 5.80 2.59
CA TYR A 86 17.47 6.21 2.60
C TYR A 86 17.29 7.69 2.94
N SER A 87 18.33 8.36 3.43
CA SER A 87 18.36 9.82 3.63
C SER A 87 19.28 10.52 2.63
N MET A 88 19.70 9.80 1.58
CA MET A 88 20.65 10.27 0.57
C MET A 88 21.95 10.88 1.12
N GLN A 89 22.43 10.39 2.27
CA GLN A 89 23.65 10.88 2.89
C GLN A 89 24.88 10.37 2.11
N ASN A 90 25.93 11.20 2.05
CA ASN A 90 27.21 10.88 1.41
C ASN A 90 27.07 10.45 -0.07
N GLY A 91 26.09 11.01 -0.79
CA GLY A 91 25.83 10.71 -2.20
C GLY A 91 25.22 9.32 -2.47
N GLN A 92 24.89 8.55 -1.44
CA GLN A 92 24.24 7.24 -1.57
C GLN A 92 22.77 7.38 -1.96
N ARG A 93 22.20 6.36 -2.60
CA ARG A 93 20.80 6.32 -3.02
C ARG A 93 20.19 4.93 -2.81
N ALA A 94 18.88 4.89 -2.62
CA ALA A 94 18.07 3.71 -2.39
C ALA A 94 16.99 3.48 -3.45
N TYR A 95 17.10 4.10 -4.63
CA TYR A 95 16.17 3.89 -5.74
C TYR A 95 15.88 2.40 -5.99
N VAL A 96 14.59 2.07 -6.13
CA VAL A 96 14.06 0.71 -6.33
C VAL A 96 14.35 -0.27 -5.15
N LYS A 97 14.91 0.23 -4.05
CA LYS A 97 15.08 -0.51 -2.79
C LYS A 97 14.02 -0.10 -1.78
N GLY A 98 14.10 -0.59 -0.55
CA GLY A 98 13.17 -0.26 0.53
C GLY A 98 12.01 -1.23 0.61
N ILE A 99 10.80 -0.69 0.69
CA ILE A 99 9.58 -1.46 0.95
C ILE A 99 9.08 -2.11 -0.33
N TRP A 100 9.29 -3.41 -0.45
CA TRP A 100 8.65 -4.26 -1.45
C TRP A 100 7.42 -4.95 -0.83
N ALA A 101 6.89 -6.01 -1.45
CA ALA A 101 5.72 -6.73 -0.95
C ALA A 101 5.87 -7.11 0.53
N SER A 102 4.98 -6.53 1.32
CA SER A 102 4.95 -6.59 2.78
C SER A 102 3.53 -6.97 3.23
N THR A 103 3.30 -7.03 4.54
CA THR A 103 1.99 -7.45 5.08
C THR A 103 1.58 -6.61 6.27
N MET A 104 0.26 -6.43 6.43
CA MET A 104 -0.34 -5.74 7.56
C MET A 104 -1.56 -6.52 8.07
N ARG A 105 -1.66 -6.71 9.39
CA ARG A 105 -2.85 -7.29 10.04
C ARG A 105 -3.17 -6.62 11.37
N TYR A 106 -4.44 -6.67 11.75
CA TYR A 106 -4.91 -6.26 13.07
C TYR A 106 -4.98 -7.46 14.02
N ARG A 107 -4.45 -7.30 15.23
CA ARG A 107 -4.45 -8.30 16.29
C ARG A 107 -5.48 -7.95 17.35
N GLN A 108 -6.61 -8.66 17.31
CA GLN A 108 -7.74 -8.40 18.21
C GLN A 108 -7.39 -8.52 19.70
N SER A 109 -6.52 -9.46 20.07
CA SER A 109 -6.20 -9.76 21.48
C SER A 109 -5.48 -8.64 22.23
N ASN A 110 -4.75 -7.78 21.52
CA ASN A 110 -4.07 -6.62 22.13
C ASN A 110 -4.46 -5.28 21.50
N GLY A 111 -5.35 -5.30 20.51
CA GLY A 111 -5.84 -4.10 19.83
C GLY A 111 -4.80 -3.40 18.97
N LEU A 112 -3.72 -4.08 18.56
CA LEU A 112 -2.66 -3.47 17.75
C LEU A 112 -2.71 -3.90 16.29
N PHE A 113 -2.37 -2.97 15.41
CA PHE A 113 -1.99 -3.26 14.03
C PHE A 113 -0.51 -3.63 14.00
N TYR A 114 -0.17 -4.58 13.14
CA TYR A 114 1.19 -5.03 12.85
C TYR A 114 1.46 -4.88 11.37
N TRP A 115 2.58 -4.24 11.02
CA TRP A 115 3.14 -4.23 9.68
C TRP A 115 4.49 -4.95 9.70
N ILE A 116 4.72 -5.84 8.75
CA ILE A 116 5.94 -6.65 8.63
C ILE A 116 6.42 -6.60 7.19
N GLY A 117 7.69 -6.23 6.98
CA GLY A 117 8.29 -6.17 5.65
C GLY A 117 9.79 -6.46 5.68
N CYS A 118 10.25 -7.24 4.70
CA CYS A 118 11.68 -7.41 4.45
C CYS A 118 12.23 -6.23 3.64
N ILE A 119 13.37 -5.71 4.08
CA ILE A 119 14.07 -4.62 3.40
C ILE A 119 15.37 -5.17 2.81
N GLU A 120 15.54 -4.95 1.51
CA GLU A 120 16.74 -5.30 0.73
C GLU A 120 17.21 -6.74 0.87
N PHE A 121 16.27 -7.68 0.84
CA PHE A 121 16.56 -9.12 0.90
C PHE A 121 17.34 -9.56 2.15
N GLY A 122 17.41 -8.70 3.18
CA GLY A 122 18.25 -8.91 4.35
C GLY A 122 17.44 -9.06 5.63
N THR A 123 16.88 -7.96 6.11
CA THR A 123 16.27 -7.89 7.45
C THR A 123 14.79 -7.60 7.36
N THR A 124 13.99 -8.32 8.15
CA THR A 124 12.57 -8.02 8.32
C THR A 124 12.38 -7.05 9.48
N TYR A 125 11.57 -6.02 9.27
CA TYR A 125 11.21 -5.07 10.32
C TYR A 125 9.75 -5.22 10.72
N VAL A 126 9.48 -5.05 12.01
CA VAL A 126 8.13 -5.10 12.59
C VAL A 126 7.76 -3.73 13.12
N TYR A 127 6.63 -3.20 12.65
CA TYR A 127 6.03 -1.95 13.11
C TYR A 127 4.66 -2.25 13.73
N THR A 128 4.29 -1.47 14.75
CA THR A 128 2.95 -1.58 15.36
C THR A 128 2.29 -0.22 15.56
N ALA A 129 0.97 -0.19 15.56
CA ALA A 129 0.19 0.99 15.92
C ALA A 129 -1.11 0.64 16.68
N PRO A 130 -1.62 1.53 17.55
CA PRO A 130 -2.92 1.36 18.20
C PRO A 130 -4.11 1.63 17.27
N SER A 131 -3.86 2.20 16.09
CA SER A 131 -4.84 2.46 15.03
C SER A 131 -4.16 2.30 13.67
N ALA A 132 -4.90 1.91 12.63
CA ALA A 132 -4.38 1.82 11.27
C ALA A 132 -3.82 3.16 10.76
N ALA A 133 -4.37 4.28 11.24
CA ALA A 133 -3.90 5.64 10.95
C ALA A 133 -2.62 6.03 11.73
N GLY A 134 -2.15 5.17 12.64
CA GLY A 134 -1.02 5.42 13.52
C GLY A 134 -1.42 5.93 14.92
N PRO A 135 -0.46 6.41 15.71
CA PRO A 135 0.96 6.52 15.38
C PRO A 135 1.63 5.15 15.26
N TRP A 136 2.43 4.98 14.21
CA TRP A 136 3.21 3.76 13.97
C TRP A 136 4.60 3.86 14.61
N SER A 137 5.12 2.74 15.11
CA SER A 137 6.45 2.67 15.71
C SER A 137 7.15 1.37 15.34
N LYS A 138 8.43 1.45 14.96
CA LYS A 138 9.31 0.30 14.80
C LYS A 138 9.48 -0.39 16.16
N LYS A 139 9.23 -1.70 16.23
CA LYS A 139 9.32 -2.49 17.46
C LYS A 139 10.47 -3.46 17.47
N SER A 140 10.80 -4.06 16.33
CA SER A 140 11.92 -4.98 16.24
C SER A 140 12.43 -5.14 14.81
N SER A 141 13.58 -5.82 14.72
CA SER A 141 14.09 -6.39 13.49
C SER A 141 14.34 -7.89 13.69
N ILE A 142 14.12 -8.67 12.63
CA ILE A 142 14.33 -10.11 12.59
C ILE A 142 15.39 -10.38 11.53
N ASN A 143 16.47 -11.07 11.91
CA ASN A 143 17.59 -11.43 11.02
C ASN A 143 17.23 -12.63 10.11
N ASN A 144 16.12 -12.50 9.41
CA ASN A 144 15.66 -13.39 8.35
C ASN A 144 14.79 -12.54 7.43
N CYS A 145 15.02 -12.61 6.13
CA CYS A 145 14.21 -11.88 5.17
C CYS A 145 12.94 -12.65 4.85
N TYR A 146 11.81 -12.16 5.34
CA TYR A 146 10.49 -12.58 4.89
C TYR A 146 10.18 -11.89 3.57
N TYR A 147 10.88 -12.28 2.50
CA TYR A 147 10.62 -11.80 1.14
C TYR A 147 9.18 -12.10 0.75
N ASP A 148 8.45 -11.10 0.26
CA ASP A 148 7.04 -11.21 -0.12
C ASP A 148 6.15 -11.77 0.99
N ALA A 149 6.25 -11.17 2.18
CA ALA A 149 5.60 -11.63 3.39
C ALA A 149 4.06 -11.58 3.33
N GLY A 150 3.42 -12.57 3.96
CA GLY A 150 1.99 -12.61 4.28
C GLY A 150 1.76 -13.07 5.72
N LEU A 151 1.27 -12.18 6.58
CA LEU A 151 1.01 -12.43 8.00
C LEU A 151 -0.37 -13.05 8.20
N LEU A 152 -0.42 -14.13 8.97
CA LEU A 152 -1.60 -14.71 9.56
C LEU A 152 -1.52 -14.54 11.07
N ILE A 153 -2.58 -13.98 11.66
CA ILE A 153 -2.83 -14.05 13.11
C ILE A 153 -3.92 -15.10 13.28
N ASP A 154 -3.53 -16.27 13.79
CA ASP A 154 -4.41 -17.42 13.91
C ASP A 154 -5.42 -17.24 15.07
N SER A 155 -6.46 -18.07 15.10
CA SER A 155 -7.54 -18.07 16.09
C SER A 155 -7.06 -18.29 17.53
N ASP A 156 -5.89 -18.93 17.71
CA ASP A 156 -5.23 -19.12 19.00
C ASP A 156 -4.26 -17.98 19.37
N ASN A 157 -4.23 -16.90 18.57
CA ASN A 157 -3.33 -15.75 18.64
C ASN A 157 -1.87 -16.02 18.25
N THR A 158 -1.55 -17.21 17.73
CA THR A 158 -0.23 -17.48 17.15
C THR A 158 -0.07 -16.68 15.86
N MET A 159 1.09 -16.03 15.69
CA MET A 159 1.41 -15.27 14.49
C MET A 159 2.31 -16.12 13.58
N TYR A 160 1.90 -16.27 12.33
CA TYR A 160 2.66 -16.93 11.29
C TYR A 160 2.91 -16.00 10.11
N VAL A 161 4.07 -16.09 9.48
CA VAL A 161 4.39 -15.35 8.26
C VAL A 161 4.74 -16.34 7.17
N ALA A 162 3.95 -16.40 6.10
CA ALA A 162 4.33 -17.08 4.86
C ALA A 162 5.21 -16.15 4.02
N TYR A 163 6.28 -16.66 3.41
CA TYR A 163 7.23 -15.84 2.64
C TYR A 163 8.05 -16.70 1.66
N GLY A 164 8.63 -16.07 0.63
CA GLY A 164 9.48 -16.71 -0.38
C GLY A 164 9.01 -16.47 -1.82
N GLY A 165 9.63 -17.18 -2.78
CA GLY A 165 9.33 -17.06 -4.21
C GLY A 165 9.26 -18.41 -4.93
N THR A 166 10.37 -19.12 -5.14
CA THR A 166 10.26 -20.51 -5.67
C THR A 166 9.99 -21.52 -4.56
N THR A 167 10.62 -21.28 -3.42
CA THR A 167 10.47 -22.05 -2.19
C THR A 167 9.73 -21.18 -1.18
N ILE A 168 8.59 -21.67 -0.71
CA ILE A 168 7.75 -21.00 0.27
C ILE A 168 8.03 -21.57 1.65
N SER A 169 8.32 -20.66 2.57
CA SER A 169 8.51 -20.95 3.98
C SER A 169 7.37 -20.37 4.81
N VAL A 170 7.14 -20.96 5.98
CA VAL A 170 6.32 -20.37 7.03
C VAL A 170 7.21 -20.18 8.25
N ALA A 171 7.18 -18.98 8.82
CA ALA A 171 7.76 -18.68 10.13
C ALA A 171 6.65 -18.58 11.17
N GLN A 172 6.91 -19.06 12.38
CA GLN A 172 6.14 -18.72 13.57
C GLN A 172 6.89 -17.64 14.35
N LEU A 173 6.17 -16.59 14.74
CA LEU A 173 6.71 -15.51 15.56
C LEU A 173 6.50 -15.79 17.04
N SER A 174 7.25 -15.08 17.89
CA SER A 174 7.05 -15.05 19.34
C SER A 174 5.66 -14.51 19.69
N ALA A 175 5.21 -14.75 20.92
CA ALA A 175 3.86 -14.36 21.35
C ALA A 175 3.59 -12.86 21.21
N ASP A 176 4.60 -11.99 21.28
CA ASP A 176 4.51 -10.54 21.05
C ASP A 176 4.61 -10.14 19.57
N GLY A 177 4.99 -11.07 18.69
CA GLY A 177 5.21 -10.86 17.26
C GLY A 177 6.58 -10.25 16.90
N LEU A 178 7.51 -10.17 17.85
CA LEU A 178 8.74 -9.38 17.68
C LEU A 178 9.99 -10.18 17.27
N SER A 179 9.96 -11.50 17.38
CA SER A 179 11.08 -12.38 17.01
C SER A 179 10.60 -13.66 16.35
N GLN A 180 11.51 -14.35 15.64
CA GLN A 180 11.22 -15.65 15.04
C GLN A 180 11.43 -16.77 16.07
N VAL A 181 10.43 -17.63 16.25
CA VAL A 181 10.54 -18.85 17.08
C VAL A 181 11.05 -20.02 16.24
N ARG A 182 10.46 -20.22 15.06
CA ARG A 182 10.85 -21.28 14.10
C ARG A 182 10.48 -20.87 12.70
N THR A 183 11.17 -21.43 11.72
CA THR A 183 10.80 -21.34 10.30
C THR A 183 11.04 -22.68 9.62
N GLN A 184 10.24 -22.99 8.61
CA GLN A 184 10.42 -24.17 7.78
C GLN A 184 9.93 -23.92 6.37
N VAL A 185 10.55 -24.61 5.40
CA VAL A 185 10.00 -24.74 4.05
C VAL A 185 8.73 -25.58 4.13
N VAL A 186 7.64 -25.10 3.52
CA VAL A 186 6.33 -25.79 3.49
C VAL A 186 5.89 -26.19 2.09
N PHE A 187 6.46 -25.58 1.06
CA PHE A 187 6.13 -25.85 -0.33
C PHE A 187 7.27 -25.38 -1.25
N THR A 188 7.57 -26.17 -2.27
CA THR A 188 8.46 -25.77 -3.37
C THR A 188 7.69 -25.88 -4.67
N SER A 189 7.64 -24.78 -5.41
CA SER A 189 6.88 -24.75 -6.67
C SER A 189 7.49 -25.70 -7.70
N PRO A 190 6.68 -26.57 -8.34
CA PRO A 190 7.13 -27.38 -9.47
C PRO A 190 7.64 -26.52 -10.62
N SER A 191 8.65 -27.01 -11.35
CA SER A 191 9.21 -26.32 -12.52
C SER A 191 8.17 -26.04 -13.62
N SER A 192 7.11 -26.85 -13.71
CA SER A 192 6.00 -26.65 -14.64
C SER A 192 5.15 -25.41 -14.33
N ILE A 193 5.19 -24.91 -13.09
CA ILE A 193 4.55 -23.65 -12.67
C ILE A 193 5.56 -22.50 -12.71
N GLY A 194 6.79 -22.74 -12.23
CA GLY A 194 7.81 -21.71 -12.06
C GLY A 194 7.68 -20.97 -10.73
N THR A 195 8.18 -19.74 -10.65
CA THR A 195 8.19 -18.93 -9.43
C THR A 195 6.77 -18.62 -8.93
N LEU A 196 6.56 -18.72 -7.62
CA LEU A 196 5.33 -18.37 -6.92
C LEU A 196 5.61 -17.45 -5.71
N GLU A 197 5.50 -16.13 -5.87
CA GLU A 197 5.80 -15.16 -4.82
C GLU A 197 4.54 -14.40 -4.33
N GLY A 198 4.70 -13.28 -3.64
CA GLY A 198 3.59 -12.43 -3.19
C GLY A 198 2.66 -13.08 -2.16
N ALA A 199 3.20 -13.74 -1.12
CA ALA A 199 2.40 -14.54 -0.21
C ALA A 199 1.35 -13.73 0.56
N ARG A 200 0.12 -14.24 0.64
CA ARG A 200 -0.90 -13.82 1.61
C ARG A 200 -1.44 -15.03 2.36
N PHE A 201 -1.40 -14.98 3.69
CA PHE A 201 -1.70 -16.13 4.53
C PHE A 201 -3.05 -15.99 5.24
N TYR A 202 -3.89 -17.02 5.11
CA TYR A 202 -5.24 -17.06 5.64
C TYR A 202 -5.51 -18.37 6.38
N LYS A 203 -6.45 -18.30 7.33
CA LYS A 203 -7.15 -19.46 7.84
C LYS A 203 -8.64 -19.28 7.57
N ILE A 204 -9.22 -20.19 6.81
CA ILE A 204 -10.62 -20.13 6.35
C ILE A 204 -11.24 -21.49 6.64
N ASN A 205 -12.34 -21.51 7.41
CA ASN A 205 -13.07 -22.74 7.76
C ASN A 205 -12.16 -23.87 8.30
N GLY A 206 -11.20 -23.51 9.16
CA GLY A 206 -10.27 -24.45 9.78
C GLY A 206 -9.10 -24.93 8.91
N ALA A 207 -9.05 -24.55 7.63
CA ALA A 207 -7.93 -24.85 6.74
C ALA A 207 -7.03 -23.62 6.52
N TYR A 208 -5.76 -23.89 6.25
CA TYR A 208 -4.71 -22.88 6.02
C TYR A 208 -4.51 -22.68 4.53
N TYR A 209 -4.45 -21.41 4.09
CA TYR A 209 -4.33 -21.05 2.68
C TYR A 209 -3.23 -20.01 2.46
N ILE A 210 -2.35 -20.25 1.49
CA ILE A 210 -1.35 -19.26 1.05
C ILE A 210 -1.66 -18.89 -0.40
N PHE A 211 -2.01 -17.63 -0.63
CA PHE A 211 -2.28 -17.07 -1.95
C PHE A 211 -0.97 -16.54 -2.54
N LEU A 212 -0.66 -16.91 -3.78
CA LEU A 212 0.64 -16.65 -4.41
C LEU A 212 0.46 -16.26 -5.88
N THR A 213 1.22 -15.27 -6.33
CA THR A 213 1.28 -14.90 -7.75
C THR A 213 2.31 -15.75 -8.48
N ARG A 214 2.02 -16.11 -9.73
CA ARG A 214 3.04 -16.47 -10.73
C ARG A 214 3.35 -15.19 -11.52
N PRO A 215 4.49 -14.53 -11.26
CA PRO A 215 4.79 -13.25 -11.88
C PRO A 215 4.90 -13.37 -13.40
N ALA A 216 4.24 -12.53 -14.20
CA ALA A 216 3.20 -11.55 -13.85
C ALA A 216 1.87 -11.92 -14.54
N ASN A 217 1.54 -13.21 -14.58
CA ASN A 217 0.43 -13.72 -15.40
C ASN A 217 -0.44 -14.80 -14.76
N GLY A 218 -0.25 -15.17 -13.50
CA GLY A 218 -1.08 -16.19 -12.86
C GLY A 218 -1.25 -15.99 -11.37
N GLN A 219 -2.27 -16.65 -10.82
CA GLN A 219 -2.53 -16.70 -9.38
C GLN A 219 -2.78 -18.14 -8.98
N TYR A 220 -2.18 -18.54 -7.86
CA TYR A 220 -2.27 -19.87 -7.29
C TYR A 220 -2.65 -19.78 -5.82
N ILE A 221 -3.24 -20.86 -5.31
CA ILE A 221 -3.58 -21.00 -3.90
C ILE A 221 -3.08 -22.35 -3.39
N LEU A 222 -2.35 -22.28 -2.29
CA LEU A 222 -1.93 -23.44 -1.51
C LEU A 222 -2.98 -23.70 -0.44
N ARG A 223 -3.29 -24.96 -0.14
CA ARG A 223 -4.19 -25.35 0.96
C ARG A 223 -3.58 -26.48 1.81
N ALA A 224 -3.67 -26.36 3.13
CA ALA A 224 -3.28 -27.38 4.10
C ALA A 224 -4.24 -27.45 5.31
N THR A 225 -4.14 -28.50 6.12
CA THR A 225 -4.85 -28.63 7.41
C THR A 225 -4.03 -28.15 8.60
N SER A 226 -2.76 -27.80 8.37
CA SER A 226 -1.79 -27.30 9.35
C SER A 226 -1.04 -26.13 8.72
N PRO A 227 -0.62 -25.10 9.49
CA PRO A 227 0.17 -24.00 8.93
C PRO A 227 1.51 -24.49 8.35
N TRP A 228 1.94 -25.67 8.79
CA TRP A 228 3.17 -26.35 8.42
C TRP A 228 3.05 -27.25 7.19
N GLY A 229 1.87 -27.33 6.58
CA GLY A 229 1.62 -28.19 5.43
C GLY A 229 1.34 -29.66 5.82
N PRO A 230 1.49 -30.60 4.88
CA PRO A 230 1.85 -30.35 3.48
C PRO A 230 0.76 -29.55 2.75
N TYR A 231 1.18 -28.70 1.81
CA TYR A 231 0.27 -27.87 1.02
C TYR A 231 -0.03 -28.51 -0.34
N ALA A 232 -1.32 -28.55 -0.70
CA ALA A 232 -1.77 -28.85 -2.07
C ALA A 232 -1.94 -27.54 -2.84
N VAL A 233 -1.48 -27.48 -4.09
CA VAL A 233 -1.56 -26.29 -4.96
C VAL A 233 -2.74 -26.39 -5.93
N LYS A 234 -3.40 -25.25 -6.17
CA LYS A 234 -4.37 -25.07 -7.27
C LYS A 234 -4.12 -23.77 -8.00
N GLN A 235 -4.32 -23.79 -9.31
CA GLN A 235 -4.39 -22.58 -10.14
C GLN A 235 -5.74 -21.90 -9.91
N VAL A 236 -5.71 -20.59 -9.64
CA VAL A 236 -6.89 -19.74 -9.50
C VAL A 236 -7.15 -19.00 -10.81
N LEU A 237 -6.12 -18.44 -11.43
CA LEU A 237 -6.17 -17.85 -12.76
C LEU A 237 -4.83 -17.99 -13.47
N LEU A 238 -4.85 -17.95 -14.81
CA LEU A 238 -3.65 -17.87 -15.65
C LEU A 238 -4.00 -17.15 -16.95
N ASN A 239 -3.21 -16.14 -17.32
CA ASN A 239 -3.40 -15.30 -18.52
C ASN A 239 -4.82 -14.71 -18.63
N MET A 240 -5.40 -14.31 -17.50
CA MET A 240 -6.73 -13.69 -17.48
C MET A 240 -6.65 -12.30 -18.15
N GLY A 241 -7.57 -12.01 -19.06
CA GLY A 241 -7.66 -10.70 -19.68
C GLY A 241 -7.91 -9.60 -18.65
N SER A 242 -7.19 -8.47 -18.77
CA SER A 242 -7.44 -7.30 -17.92
C SER A 242 -8.75 -6.61 -18.31
N PRO A 243 -9.50 -6.08 -17.33
CA PRO A 243 -10.63 -5.19 -17.61
C PRO A 243 -10.21 -3.85 -18.23
N ILE A 244 -8.91 -3.55 -18.27
CA ILE A 244 -8.34 -2.31 -18.81
C ILE A 244 -7.31 -2.64 -19.90
N SER A 245 -7.48 -2.03 -21.06
CA SER A 245 -6.53 -2.15 -22.17
C SER A 245 -5.13 -1.71 -21.75
N GLY A 246 -4.12 -2.53 -22.06
CA GLY A 246 -2.73 -2.28 -21.65
C GLY A 246 -2.42 -2.56 -20.17
N GLY A 247 -3.40 -2.97 -19.35
CA GLY A 247 -3.22 -3.22 -17.92
C GLY A 247 -2.58 -4.58 -17.55
N GLY A 248 -2.00 -5.30 -18.51
CA GLY A 248 -1.39 -6.62 -18.27
C GLY A 248 -2.40 -7.71 -17.89
N VAL A 249 -2.01 -8.59 -16.96
CA VAL A 249 -2.87 -9.65 -16.40
C VAL A 249 -3.10 -9.36 -14.91
N PRO A 250 -4.35 -9.37 -14.41
CA PRO A 250 -4.58 -9.24 -12.97
C PRO A 250 -3.95 -10.42 -12.22
N HIS A 251 -3.06 -10.12 -11.27
CA HIS A 251 -2.33 -11.10 -10.46
C HIS A 251 -1.99 -10.48 -9.09
N GLN A 252 -1.46 -11.30 -8.18
CA GLN A 252 -1.10 -10.90 -6.82
C GLN A 252 -2.31 -10.37 -6.02
N GLY A 253 -2.06 -9.55 -5.00
CA GLY A 253 -3.05 -9.06 -4.06
C GLY A 253 -3.54 -10.12 -3.08
N GLY A 254 -4.79 -9.98 -2.63
CA GLY A 254 -5.33 -10.79 -1.54
C GLY A 254 -6.83 -11.01 -1.61
N LEU A 255 -7.29 -11.95 -0.79
CA LEU A 255 -8.69 -12.26 -0.55
C LEU A 255 -9.19 -11.53 0.68
N VAL A 256 -10.43 -11.04 0.63
CA VAL A 256 -11.13 -10.46 1.78
C VAL A 256 -12.60 -10.82 1.74
N GLU A 257 -13.18 -11.12 2.91
CA GLU A 257 -14.60 -11.40 3.04
C GLU A 257 -15.42 -10.11 3.17
N THR A 258 -16.60 -10.09 2.54
CA THR A 258 -17.58 -9.02 2.75
C THR A 258 -18.11 -9.01 4.19
N GLN A 259 -18.81 -7.95 4.60
CA GLN A 259 -19.53 -7.96 5.87
C GLN A 259 -20.60 -9.07 5.87
N ALA A 260 -20.91 -9.61 7.04
CA ALA A 260 -21.84 -10.72 7.18
C ALA A 260 -23.20 -10.41 6.52
N GLY A 261 -23.68 -11.32 5.67
CA GLY A 261 -24.96 -11.18 4.97
C GLY A 261 -24.96 -10.13 3.86
N LYS A 262 -23.80 -9.57 3.46
CA LYS A 262 -23.70 -8.60 2.36
C LYS A 262 -23.07 -9.24 1.13
N CYS A 263 -23.71 -9.05 -0.02
CA CYS A 263 -23.14 -9.37 -1.32
C CYS A 263 -22.34 -8.17 -1.84
N TYR A 264 -21.28 -8.46 -2.60
CA TYR A 264 -20.55 -7.43 -3.34
C TYR A 264 -21.25 -7.14 -4.67
N PRO A 265 -21.34 -5.88 -5.14
CA PRO A 265 -20.81 -4.67 -4.50
C PRO A 265 -21.62 -4.18 -3.30
N LEU A 266 -20.90 -3.56 -2.37
CA LEU A 266 -21.44 -3.03 -1.12
C LEU A 266 -22.08 -1.64 -1.32
N THR A 267 -22.86 -1.20 -0.34
CA THR A 267 -23.45 0.15 -0.34
C THR A 267 -22.34 1.21 -0.32
N PRO A 268 -22.24 2.06 -1.36
CA PRO A 268 -21.22 3.06 -1.48
C PRO A 268 -21.24 4.03 -0.31
N ARG A 269 -20.05 4.34 0.19
CA ARG A 269 -19.84 5.42 1.13
C ARG A 269 -18.93 6.46 0.48
N PRO A 270 -19.50 7.56 -0.04
CA PRO A 270 -18.71 8.60 -0.68
C PRO A 270 -17.62 9.13 0.26
N LEU A 271 -16.43 9.30 -0.30
CA LEU A 271 -15.29 9.91 0.37
C LEU A 271 -14.99 11.27 -0.27
N ALA A 272 -14.07 12.03 0.34
CA ALA A 272 -13.57 13.24 -0.28
C ALA A 272 -12.94 12.92 -1.65
N SER A 273 -13.07 13.85 -2.60
CA SER A 273 -12.43 13.70 -3.91
C SER A 273 -10.91 13.56 -3.73
N PRO A 274 -10.26 12.59 -4.41
CA PRO A 274 -8.79 12.51 -4.43
C PRO A 274 -8.17 13.62 -5.30
N THR A 275 -8.99 14.36 -6.05
CA THR A 275 -8.57 15.55 -6.81
C THR A 275 -9.01 16.83 -6.13
N GLY A 276 -8.18 17.86 -6.21
CA GLY A 276 -8.46 19.18 -5.68
C GLY A 276 -7.19 20.00 -5.50
N THR A 277 -7.35 21.19 -4.94
CA THR A 277 -6.21 22.03 -4.54
C THR A 277 -5.81 21.69 -3.10
N ASP A 278 -4.62 21.12 -2.91
CA ASP A 278 -4.00 21.08 -1.59
C ASP A 278 -3.28 22.42 -1.32
N ARG A 279 -3.72 23.13 -0.29
CA ARG A 279 -3.11 24.40 0.15
C ARG A 279 -2.07 24.19 1.26
N PHE A 280 -1.76 22.94 1.61
CA PHE A 280 -0.91 22.57 2.72
C PHE A 280 -1.40 23.19 4.04
N SER A 281 -2.72 23.13 4.26
CA SER A 281 -3.38 23.66 5.45
C SER A 281 -2.91 22.94 6.72
N GLY A 282 -2.76 23.68 7.82
CA GLY A 282 -2.25 23.13 9.07
C GLY A 282 -0.72 23.00 9.09
N THR A 283 -0.21 22.06 9.87
CA THR A 283 1.23 21.94 10.19
C THR A 283 1.88 20.64 9.68
N ALA A 284 1.16 19.87 8.87
CA ALA A 284 1.64 18.58 8.35
C ALA A 284 1.12 18.33 6.93
N LEU A 285 1.84 17.53 6.17
CA LEU A 285 1.40 17.05 4.86
C LEU A 285 0.24 16.06 5.02
N SER A 286 -0.69 16.06 4.07
CA SER A 286 -1.71 15.01 3.98
C SER A 286 -1.08 13.65 3.62
N HIS A 287 -1.80 12.57 3.88
CA HIS A 287 -1.33 11.19 3.65
C HIS A 287 -1.17 10.80 2.18
N GLN A 288 -1.40 11.71 1.23
CA GLN A 288 -1.20 11.43 -0.19
C GLN A 288 0.21 11.81 -0.66
N TRP A 289 0.93 12.59 0.16
CA TRP A 289 2.27 13.06 -0.14
C TRP A 289 3.34 12.14 0.41
N GLU A 290 4.31 11.83 -0.42
CA GLU A 290 5.51 11.08 -0.05
C GLU A 290 6.74 11.83 -0.58
N TRP A 291 7.87 11.74 0.12
CA TRP A 291 9.15 12.26 -0.33
C TRP A 291 9.87 11.19 -1.12
N ASN A 292 10.57 11.56 -2.18
CA ASN A 292 11.58 10.70 -2.79
C ASN A 292 12.77 10.58 -1.80
N HIS A 293 12.90 9.42 -1.13
CA HIS A 293 13.76 9.20 0.05
C HIS A 293 13.32 10.01 1.28
N ASN A 294 13.94 9.78 2.45
CA ASN A 294 13.68 10.57 3.65
C ASN A 294 14.05 12.05 3.41
N PRO A 295 13.18 12.98 3.83
CA PRO A 295 13.48 14.40 3.72
C PRO A 295 14.55 14.84 4.74
N ASP A 296 15.20 15.96 4.45
CA ASP A 296 15.81 16.82 5.45
C ASP A 296 14.75 17.66 6.13
N THR A 297 14.40 17.31 7.37
CA THR A 297 13.35 17.98 8.16
C THR A 297 13.72 19.40 8.57
N THR A 298 14.99 19.81 8.45
CA THR A 298 15.40 21.20 8.68
C THR A 298 15.20 22.09 7.46
N ALA A 299 15.03 21.48 6.28
CA ALA A 299 14.94 22.17 5.00
C ALA A 299 13.52 22.16 4.39
N PHE A 300 12.48 21.88 5.18
CA PHE A 300 11.10 22.20 4.80
C PHE A 300 10.27 22.62 6.02
N THR A 301 9.14 23.26 5.77
CA THR A 301 8.15 23.59 6.80
C THR A 301 6.75 23.55 6.19
N VAL A 302 5.81 22.94 6.90
CA VAL A 302 4.37 23.03 6.58
C VAL A 302 3.71 23.90 7.64
N ASN A 303 3.12 25.02 7.22
CA ASN A 303 2.38 25.91 8.10
C ASN A 303 1.42 26.77 7.27
N ASN A 304 0.23 26.23 6.97
CA ASN A 304 -0.74 26.83 6.06
C ASN A 304 -0.10 27.23 4.71
N GLY A 305 0.69 26.30 4.17
CA GLY A 305 1.60 26.50 3.05
C GLY A 305 2.83 25.60 3.20
N LEU A 306 3.46 25.25 2.09
CA LEU A 306 4.71 24.47 2.06
C LEU A 306 5.88 25.38 1.69
N THR A 307 6.89 25.45 2.56
CA THR A 307 8.18 26.09 2.27
C THR A 307 9.24 25.02 2.09
N LEU A 308 9.93 25.04 0.96
CA LEU A 308 11.10 24.21 0.68
C LEU A 308 12.36 25.08 0.68
N ARG A 309 13.38 24.68 1.43
CA ARG A 309 14.73 25.25 1.38
C ARG A 309 15.63 24.26 0.64
N THR A 310 16.63 24.76 -0.08
CA THR A 310 17.56 23.88 -0.81
C THR A 310 18.29 22.96 0.17
N ALA A 311 18.11 21.65 -0.01
CA ALA A 311 18.63 20.61 0.88
C ALA A 311 19.84 19.88 0.29
N SER A 312 20.26 20.21 -0.94
CA SER A 312 21.34 19.55 -1.67
C SER A 312 21.98 20.50 -2.67
N ILE A 313 23.31 20.48 -2.76
CA ILE A 313 24.07 21.15 -3.82
C ILE A 313 24.34 20.11 -4.91
N THR A 314 23.55 20.14 -6.00
CA THR A 314 23.62 19.14 -7.07
C THR A 314 23.00 19.68 -8.35
N ASN A 315 23.49 19.21 -9.51
CA ASN A 315 22.86 19.42 -10.81
C ASN A 315 21.98 18.24 -11.24
N ASP A 316 21.97 17.17 -10.46
CA ASP A 316 21.22 15.94 -10.69
C ASP A 316 19.94 15.93 -9.86
N LEU A 317 18.77 15.94 -10.53
CA LEU A 317 17.45 15.86 -9.90
C LEU A 317 17.33 14.62 -9.01
N TYR A 318 17.92 13.49 -9.42
CA TYR A 318 17.88 12.24 -8.67
C TYR A 318 18.78 12.25 -7.42
N GLY A 319 19.66 13.26 -7.31
CA GLY A 319 20.46 13.50 -6.12
C GLY A 319 19.89 14.57 -5.20
N ALA A 320 18.75 15.18 -5.53
CA ALA A 320 18.17 16.29 -4.78
C ALA A 320 17.25 15.80 -3.66
N ARG A 321 17.64 16.03 -2.39
CA ARG A 321 16.78 15.82 -1.22
C ARG A 321 15.59 16.78 -1.24
N ASN A 322 14.53 16.41 -0.53
CA ASN A 322 13.28 17.17 -0.42
C ASN A 322 12.53 17.34 -1.75
N THR A 323 12.63 16.34 -2.63
CA THR A 323 11.70 16.21 -3.76
C THR A 323 10.41 15.58 -3.24
N LEU A 324 9.35 16.38 -3.13
CA LEU A 324 8.02 15.94 -2.69
C LEU A 324 7.23 15.38 -3.88
N THR A 325 6.55 14.24 -3.70
CA THR A 325 5.85 13.50 -4.75
C THR A 325 4.42 13.15 -4.35
N HIS A 326 3.59 12.97 -5.37
CA HIS A 326 2.20 12.53 -5.28
C HIS A 326 1.92 11.61 -6.47
N ARG A 327 1.05 10.61 -6.30
CA ARG A 327 0.68 9.68 -7.39
C ARG A 327 -0.12 10.39 -8.48
N ILE A 328 0.10 9.99 -9.72
CA ILE A 328 -0.68 10.48 -10.87
C ILE A 328 -1.96 9.64 -10.98
N LEU A 329 -3.11 10.30 -11.01
CA LEU A 329 -4.41 9.63 -11.18
C LEU A 329 -4.65 9.37 -12.67
N GLY A 330 -5.04 8.15 -13.02
CA GLY A 330 -5.37 7.75 -14.38
C GLY A 330 -6.83 8.04 -14.78
N PRO A 331 -7.17 7.89 -16.07
CA PRO A 331 -6.25 7.61 -17.18
C PRO A 331 -5.41 8.83 -17.56
N THR A 332 -5.90 10.03 -17.23
CA THR A 332 -5.27 11.31 -17.55
C THR A 332 -5.51 12.28 -16.40
N SER A 333 -4.49 13.02 -16.00
CA SER A 333 -4.59 14.09 -15.00
C SER A 333 -3.75 15.29 -15.42
N SER A 334 -4.05 16.43 -14.82
CA SER A 334 -3.29 17.67 -14.94
C SER A 334 -2.93 18.15 -13.54
N ALA A 335 -1.69 18.58 -13.36
CA ALA A 335 -1.21 19.16 -12.12
C ALA A 335 -0.76 20.60 -12.39
N THR A 336 -1.14 21.51 -11.51
CA THR A 336 -0.69 22.91 -11.51
C THR A 336 -0.14 23.22 -10.13
N ILE A 337 1.02 23.87 -10.08
CA ILE A 337 1.61 24.34 -8.83
C ILE A 337 1.68 25.87 -8.82
N TYR A 338 1.54 26.45 -7.63
CA TYR A 338 1.85 27.84 -7.37
C TYR A 338 3.17 27.91 -6.62
N LEU A 339 4.16 28.60 -7.19
CA LEU A 339 5.49 28.77 -6.60
C LEU A 339 5.75 30.23 -6.29
N ASN A 340 6.10 30.54 -5.05
CA ASN A 340 6.72 31.81 -4.69
C ASN A 340 8.25 31.64 -4.74
N ILE A 341 8.88 32.31 -5.69
CA ILE A 341 10.33 32.20 -5.97
C ILE A 341 11.15 33.39 -5.44
N ALA A 342 10.55 34.30 -4.67
CA ALA A 342 11.18 35.56 -4.27
C ALA A 342 12.50 35.40 -3.49
N ASN A 343 12.72 34.24 -2.86
CA ASN A 343 13.90 33.94 -2.04
C ASN A 343 14.87 32.94 -2.69
N MET A 344 14.70 32.63 -3.99
CA MET A 344 15.68 31.81 -4.71
C MET A 344 17.04 32.53 -4.79
N ARG A 345 18.12 31.79 -4.60
CA ARG A 345 19.51 32.26 -4.67
C ARG A 345 20.20 31.78 -5.92
N ASP A 346 21.35 32.35 -6.25
CA ASP A 346 22.10 32.01 -7.46
C ASP A 346 22.42 30.51 -7.51
N GLY A 347 22.04 29.87 -8.62
CA GLY A 347 22.20 28.43 -8.83
C GLY A 347 20.98 27.61 -8.43
N ASP A 348 20.01 28.16 -7.69
CA ASP A 348 18.81 27.43 -7.27
C ASP A 348 17.95 27.02 -8.48
N ARG A 349 17.38 25.81 -8.40
CA ARG A 349 16.41 25.26 -9.35
C ARG A 349 15.19 24.75 -8.61
N ALA A 350 13.99 25.16 -9.02
CA ALA A 350 12.73 24.72 -8.43
C ALA A 350 11.66 24.57 -9.52
N GLY A 351 10.76 23.59 -9.39
CA GLY A 351 9.76 23.33 -10.43
C GLY A 351 8.85 22.14 -10.15
N LEU A 352 8.11 21.75 -11.19
CA LEU A 352 7.25 20.58 -11.24
C LEU A 352 7.91 19.52 -12.13
N ALA A 353 8.08 18.31 -11.60
CA ALA A 353 8.65 17.18 -12.32
C ALA A 353 7.64 16.05 -12.50
N LEU A 354 7.64 15.44 -13.69
CA LEU A 354 7.19 14.07 -13.86
C LEU A 354 8.36 13.17 -13.46
N LEU A 355 8.36 12.74 -12.19
CA LEU A 355 9.50 12.03 -11.59
C LEU A 355 9.36 10.51 -11.81
N ARG A 356 10.35 9.91 -12.48
CA ARG A 356 10.57 8.46 -12.58
C ARG A 356 12.03 8.18 -12.92
N ASP A 357 12.39 6.95 -13.25
CA ASP A 357 13.72 6.59 -13.76
C ASP A 357 14.12 7.37 -15.03
N THR A 358 13.14 7.77 -15.83
CA THR A 358 13.27 8.80 -16.87
C THR A 358 12.31 9.95 -16.55
N SER A 359 12.85 11.13 -16.29
CA SER A 359 12.09 12.29 -15.82
C SER A 359 12.12 13.46 -16.79
N ALA A 360 11.07 14.27 -16.75
CA ALA A 360 11.01 15.60 -17.35
C ALA A 360 10.48 16.59 -16.31
N TRP A 361 10.90 17.86 -16.38
CA TRP A 361 10.44 18.89 -15.46
C TRP A 361 10.34 20.24 -16.13
N ILE A 362 9.49 21.10 -15.55
CA ILE A 362 9.35 22.51 -15.90
C ILE A 362 9.54 23.33 -14.63
N GLY A 363 10.26 24.44 -14.70
CA GLY A 363 10.52 25.25 -13.52
C GLY A 363 11.34 26.50 -13.78
N VAL A 364 11.87 27.04 -12.70
CA VAL A 364 12.68 28.25 -12.67
C VAL A 364 14.09 27.88 -12.25
N GLN A 365 15.07 28.45 -12.93
CA GLN A 365 16.47 28.44 -12.53
C GLN A 365 16.89 29.88 -12.28
N ASN A 366 17.42 30.16 -11.09
CA ASN A 366 18.03 31.46 -10.83
C ASN A 366 19.51 31.40 -11.27
N LEU A 367 19.87 32.19 -12.27
CA LEU A 367 21.22 32.27 -12.80
C LEU A 367 21.90 33.50 -12.20
N ALA A 368 23.15 33.36 -11.74
CA ALA A 368 23.97 34.52 -11.44
C ALA A 368 24.02 35.41 -12.69
N LEU A 369 23.82 36.71 -12.52
CA LEU A 369 24.06 37.67 -13.59
C LEU A 369 25.54 37.51 -14.02
N ALA A 370 25.79 37.33 -15.31
CA ALA A 370 27.15 37.43 -15.82
C ALA A 370 27.71 38.79 -15.40
N PRO A 371 28.97 38.89 -14.92
CA PRO A 371 29.55 40.17 -14.57
C PRO A 371 29.43 41.11 -15.78
N ASN A 372 28.97 42.34 -15.52
CA ASN A 372 28.80 43.35 -16.55
C ASN A 372 30.16 43.57 -17.26
N PRO A 373 30.26 43.40 -18.59
CA PRO A 373 31.51 43.63 -19.31
C PRO A 373 32.10 45.04 -19.09
N ALA A 374 31.28 46.00 -18.64
CA ALA A 374 31.69 47.37 -18.36
C ALA A 374 32.43 47.58 -17.03
N GLU A 375 32.58 46.57 -16.17
CA GLU A 375 33.34 46.68 -14.89
C GLU A 375 34.75 46.06 -14.95
N GLN A 376 35.23 45.66 -16.14
CA GLN A 376 36.57 45.10 -16.34
C GLN A 376 37.58 46.05 -17.02
N THR A 377 37.34 47.37 -16.99
CA THR A 377 38.28 48.37 -17.52
C THR A 377 38.85 49.28 -16.45
#